data_AF-A0A2E6ZKX4-F1
#
_entry.id   AF-A0A2E6ZKX4-F1
#
_cell.length_a   1.000
_cell.length_b   1.000
_cell.length_c   1.000
_cell.angle_alpha   90.00
_cell.angle_beta   90.00
_cell.angle_gamma   90.00
#
_symmetry.space_group_name_H-M   'P 1'
#
loop_
_entity.id
_entity.type
_entity.pdbx_description
1 polymer ?
#
loop_
_entity_poly.entity_id
_entity_poly.type
_entity_poly.pdbx_seq_one_letter_code
_entity_poly.pdbx_strand_id
1 'polypeptide(L)'
;MGLKQNDLKDTILKKISLDEFHPKTGDEKDVAVVGFRVSQSSPGKDLYNFLNRSVIETRDIEVSPNANEDGHYMVFIEMDRNEKLLDNIKALVKDVEHVSSKLPWKVTLPYIEEEIELADSSLANHVQINPEQFLTPAEYKEKMASDLEAEKLELEQAEAQDNSNKILEFLKNTNILEAGITDNRIHIRGSKDIYSGEIVNFGNGKQVMEEIGISESAIKYDYEPVMLSKLNSMLGNIRALPINEYIVMFDNNSKDILVTKPV
;
A
#
# COMPACT_ATOMS: atom_id res chain seq x y z
N MET A 1 40.85 -16.33 25.74
CA MET A 1 41.45 -15.88 24.46
C MET A 1 40.39 -15.01 23.77
N GLY A 2 40.76 -13.94 23.08
CA GLY A 2 39.78 -13.12 22.34
C GLY A 2 39.39 -13.80 21.02
N LEU A 3 38.20 -13.49 20.50
CA LEU A 3 37.81 -13.91 19.15
C LEU A 3 38.71 -13.23 18.11
N LYS A 4 39.09 -14.01 17.08
CA LYS A 4 39.79 -13.55 15.90
C LYS A 4 38.82 -13.43 14.73
N GLN A 5 39.34 -12.86 13.64
CA GLN A 5 38.58 -12.73 12.41
C GLN A 5 38.10 -14.10 11.91
N ASN A 6 36.81 -14.19 11.57
CA ASN A 6 36.12 -15.39 11.08
C ASN A 6 36.04 -16.58 12.05
N ASP A 7 36.33 -16.41 13.35
CA ASP A 7 36.18 -17.50 14.34
C ASP A 7 34.71 -17.97 14.48
N LEU A 8 33.74 -17.10 14.18
CA LEU A 8 32.30 -17.40 14.17
C LEU A 8 31.73 -17.62 12.75
N LYS A 9 32.59 -17.84 11.76
CA LYS A 9 32.16 -18.04 10.38
C LYS A 9 31.24 -19.25 10.25
N ASP A 10 30.18 -19.09 9.44
CA ASP A 10 29.15 -20.10 9.18
C ASP A 10 28.37 -20.54 10.44
N THR A 11 28.53 -19.82 11.56
CA THR A 11 27.79 -20.11 12.81
C THR A 11 26.65 -19.14 13.07
N ILE A 12 26.67 -17.95 12.45
CA ILE A 12 25.65 -16.89 12.59
C ILE A 12 24.78 -16.85 11.34
N LEU A 13 23.47 -16.79 11.51
CA LEU A 13 22.52 -16.71 10.42
C LEU A 13 22.33 -15.25 9.99
N LYS A 14 22.17 -15.04 8.68
CA LYS A 14 21.98 -13.74 8.02
C LYS A 14 20.62 -13.04 8.30
N LYS A 15 19.92 -13.42 9.36
CA LYS A 15 18.60 -12.88 9.74
C LYS A 15 18.69 -12.22 11.11
N ILE A 16 18.30 -10.96 11.18
CA ILE A 16 18.20 -10.15 12.39
C ILE A 16 16.72 -10.07 12.76
N SER A 17 16.39 -10.48 13.96
CA SER A 17 15.09 -10.21 14.57
C SER A 17 15.11 -8.82 15.18
N LEU A 18 14.17 -7.94 14.84
CA LEU A 18 13.98 -6.68 15.56
C LEU A 18 12.55 -6.62 16.11
N ASP A 19 12.43 -6.39 17.41
CA ASP A 19 11.16 -6.29 18.14
C ASP A 19 10.27 -7.56 18.15
N GLU A 20 10.74 -8.70 17.64
CA GLU A 20 9.98 -9.98 17.74
C GLU A 20 9.86 -10.50 19.19
N PHE A 21 10.65 -9.96 20.11
CA PHE A 21 10.75 -10.39 21.50
C PHE A 21 10.54 -9.22 22.46
N HIS A 22 10.00 -9.51 23.64
CA HIS A 22 9.72 -8.51 24.65
C HIS A 22 11.01 -8.19 25.45
N PRO A 23 11.27 -6.92 25.79
CA PRO A 23 12.41 -6.57 26.62
C PRO A 23 12.22 -7.08 28.06
N LYS A 24 13.34 -7.41 28.69
CA LYS A 24 13.45 -7.72 30.13
C LYS A 24 13.69 -6.47 30.94
N THR A 25 14.32 -5.46 30.34
CA THR A 25 14.58 -4.19 31.00
C THR A 25 13.74 -3.08 30.37
N GLY A 26 12.85 -2.47 31.14
CA GLY A 26 11.96 -1.40 30.66
C GLY A 26 10.72 -1.91 29.91
N ASP A 27 9.99 -0.96 29.33
CA ASP A 27 8.76 -1.22 28.56
C ASP A 27 9.08 -1.34 27.05
N GLU A 28 8.26 -2.07 26.30
CA GLU A 28 8.41 -2.27 24.84
C GLU A 28 8.51 -0.96 24.03
N LYS A 29 7.82 0.07 24.49
CA LYS A 29 7.83 1.40 23.89
C LYS A 29 9.15 2.14 24.10
N ASP A 30 9.95 1.77 25.09
CA ASP A 30 11.20 2.45 25.44
C ASP A 30 12.42 1.63 24.99
N VAL A 31 12.27 0.30 24.87
CA VAL A 31 13.37 -0.62 24.60
C VAL A 31 13.05 -1.52 23.42
N ALA A 32 13.96 -1.52 22.44
CA ALA A 32 13.95 -2.41 21.29
C ALA A 32 14.80 -3.65 21.56
N VAL A 33 14.38 -4.80 21.02
CA VAL A 33 15.10 -6.08 21.17
C VAL A 33 15.63 -6.54 19.81
N VAL A 34 16.95 -6.63 19.70
CA VAL A 34 17.66 -7.13 18.51
C VAL A 34 18.12 -8.56 18.78
N GLY A 35 17.81 -9.48 17.86
CA GLY A 35 18.14 -10.89 17.99
C GLY A 35 19.03 -11.40 16.86
N PHE A 36 20.18 -11.98 17.20
CA PHE A 36 21.03 -12.74 16.26
C PHE A 36 20.83 -14.24 16.46
N ARG A 37 20.47 -14.95 15.37
CA ARG A 37 20.36 -16.40 15.35
C ARG A 37 21.74 -17.05 15.16
N VAL A 38 22.08 -18.01 16.00
CA VAL A 38 23.33 -18.77 15.93
C VAL A 38 23.07 -20.28 15.97
N SER A 39 23.87 -21.04 15.24
CA SER A 39 23.70 -22.49 15.04
C SER A 39 23.89 -23.33 16.31
N GLN A 40 24.64 -22.84 17.31
CA GLN A 40 25.02 -23.61 18.50
C GLN A 40 25.20 -22.70 19.72
N SER A 41 25.13 -23.30 20.91
CA SER A 41 25.28 -22.57 22.18
C SER A 41 26.66 -21.94 22.36
N SER A 42 27.75 -22.62 21.96
CA SER A 42 29.11 -22.11 22.14
C SER A 42 29.37 -20.84 21.33
N PRO A 43 29.11 -20.80 20.00
CA PRO A 43 29.14 -19.56 19.22
C PRO A 43 28.28 -18.42 19.80
N GLY A 44 27.10 -18.75 20.37
CA GLY A 44 26.26 -17.75 21.03
C GLY A 44 26.92 -17.12 22.25
N LYS A 45 27.56 -17.92 23.10
CA LYS A 45 28.33 -17.42 24.25
C LYS A 45 29.54 -16.60 23.83
N ASP A 46 30.22 -17.04 22.77
CA ASP A 46 31.38 -16.32 22.22
C ASP A 46 30.95 -14.96 21.65
N LEU A 47 29.85 -14.92 20.89
CA LEU A 47 29.26 -13.69 20.37
C LEU A 47 28.81 -12.74 21.50
N TYR A 48 28.12 -13.26 22.51
CA TYR A 48 27.75 -12.51 23.71
C TYR A 48 28.96 -11.86 24.39
N ASN A 49 30.03 -12.63 24.62
CA ASN A 49 31.24 -12.12 25.26
C ASN A 49 31.95 -11.05 24.43
N PHE A 50 31.86 -11.17 23.11
CA PHE A 50 32.42 -10.21 22.16
C PHE A 50 31.62 -8.91 22.13
N LEU A 51 30.30 -8.98 21.99
CA LEU A 51 29.43 -7.81 21.95
C LEU A 51 29.38 -7.04 23.28
N ASN A 52 29.48 -7.72 24.43
CA ASN A 52 29.61 -7.07 25.74
C ASN A 52 30.89 -6.22 25.90
N ARG A 53 31.85 -6.34 24.97
CA ARG A 53 33.06 -5.52 24.93
C ARG A 53 33.02 -4.47 23.84
N SER A 54 31.91 -4.38 23.09
CA SER A 54 31.73 -3.34 22.08
C SER A 54 31.62 -1.97 22.75
N VAL A 55 31.98 -0.94 21.99
CA VAL A 55 31.78 0.46 22.38
C VAL A 55 30.37 0.97 22.06
N ILE A 56 29.57 0.15 21.36
CA ILE A 56 28.20 0.48 21.00
C ILE A 56 27.33 0.41 22.25
N GLU A 57 26.50 1.43 22.42
CA GLU A 57 25.61 1.55 23.58
C GLU A 57 24.51 0.50 23.51
N THR A 58 24.51 -0.42 24.47
CA THR A 58 23.51 -1.48 24.66
C THR A 58 23.06 -1.47 26.11
N ARG A 59 21.79 -1.78 26.36
CA ARG A 59 21.20 -1.81 27.68
C ARG A 59 21.46 -3.14 28.39
N ASP A 60 21.22 -4.23 27.68
CA ASP A 60 21.53 -5.59 28.12
C ASP A 60 21.85 -6.46 26.91
N ILE A 61 22.66 -7.50 27.12
CA ILE A 61 22.93 -8.53 26.13
C ILE A 61 22.75 -9.87 26.82
N GLU A 62 22.11 -10.82 26.16
CA GLU A 62 21.93 -12.15 26.73
C GLU A 62 21.90 -13.24 25.65
N VAL A 63 22.03 -14.49 26.08
CA VAL A 63 21.97 -15.68 25.21
C VAL A 63 20.81 -16.55 25.64
N SER A 64 20.05 -17.07 24.68
CA SER A 64 18.98 -18.01 24.97
C SER A 64 19.54 -19.26 25.68
N PRO A 65 18.88 -19.73 26.76
CA PRO A 65 19.33 -20.91 27.49
C PRO A 65 19.15 -22.18 26.64
N ASN A 66 18.12 -22.19 25.80
CA ASN A 66 17.76 -23.29 24.92
C ASN A 66 17.68 -22.81 23.47
N ALA A 67 17.81 -23.76 22.55
CA ALA A 67 17.55 -23.51 21.14
C ALA A 67 16.05 -23.28 20.90
N ASN A 68 15.73 -22.55 19.83
CA ASN A 68 14.38 -22.42 19.30
C ASN A 68 13.93 -23.72 18.60
N GLU A 69 12.72 -23.73 18.05
CA GLU A 69 12.13 -24.88 17.36
C GLU A 69 12.98 -25.36 16.16
N ASP A 70 13.73 -24.45 15.54
CA ASP A 70 14.64 -24.76 14.43
C ASP A 70 16.03 -25.25 14.88
N GLY A 71 16.26 -25.41 16.19
CA GLY A 71 17.55 -25.82 16.74
C GLY A 71 18.61 -24.71 16.84
N HIS A 72 18.23 -23.45 16.66
CA HIS A 72 19.12 -22.29 16.74
C HIS A 72 19.05 -21.61 18.10
N TYR A 73 20.18 -21.13 18.60
CA TYR A 73 20.24 -20.25 19.77
C TYR A 73 20.12 -18.79 19.35
N MET A 74 19.74 -17.93 20.29
CA MET A 74 19.60 -16.50 20.06
C MET A 74 20.54 -15.72 20.97
N VAL A 75 21.17 -14.67 20.43
CA VAL A 75 21.77 -13.60 21.23
C VAL A 75 20.87 -12.40 21.14
N PHE A 76 20.28 -12.00 22.26
CA PHE A 76 19.40 -10.84 22.37
C PHE A 76 20.21 -9.62 22.85
N ILE A 77 19.94 -8.47 22.26
CA ILE A 77 20.53 -7.19 22.60
C ILE A 77 19.38 -6.22 22.81
N GLU A 78 19.25 -5.71 24.03
CA GLU A 78 18.31 -4.66 24.37
C GLU A 78 18.95 -3.29 24.14
N MET A 79 18.22 -2.38 23.51
CA MET A 79 18.70 -1.04 23.17
C MET A 79 17.59 -0.03 23.42
N ASP A 80 17.94 1.14 23.95
CA ASP A 80 16.97 2.22 24.11
C ASP A 80 16.50 2.73 22.74
N ARG A 81 15.18 2.95 22.60
CA ARG A 81 14.60 3.56 21.41
C ARG A 81 14.94 5.04 21.36
N ASN A 82 15.74 5.39 20.37
CA ASN A 82 16.12 6.77 20.07
C ASN A 82 16.58 6.87 18.60
N GLU A 83 16.93 8.08 18.17
CA GLU A 83 17.38 8.38 16.80
C GLU A 83 18.61 7.56 16.36
N LYS A 84 19.42 7.04 17.29
CA LYS A 84 20.62 6.25 17.01
C LYS A 84 20.35 4.74 16.92
N LEU A 85 19.14 4.26 17.22
CA LEU A 85 18.83 2.83 17.29
C LEU A 85 19.27 2.09 16.02
N LEU A 86 18.83 2.56 14.85
CA LEU A 86 19.16 1.91 13.58
C LEU A 86 20.66 1.99 13.24
N ASP A 87 21.31 3.10 13.56
CA ASP A 87 22.75 3.27 13.35
C ASP A 87 23.56 2.34 14.25
N ASN A 88 23.14 2.19 15.51
CA ASN A 88 23.75 1.27 16.46
C ASN A 88 23.55 -0.19 16.02
N ILE A 89 22.38 -0.57 15.49
CA ILE A 89 22.14 -1.90 14.91
C ILE A 89 23.10 -2.14 13.73
N LYS A 90 23.22 -1.18 12.81
CA LYS A 90 24.15 -1.27 11.68
C LYS A 90 25.61 -1.37 12.13
N ALA A 91 25.99 -0.67 13.21
CA ALA A 91 27.31 -0.78 13.81
C ALA A 91 27.54 -2.15 14.46
N LEU A 92 26.54 -2.70 15.18
CA LEU A 92 26.62 -4.04 15.79
C LEU A 92 26.82 -5.08 14.71
N VAL A 93 26.07 -4.99 13.61
CA VAL A 93 26.23 -5.91 12.48
C VAL A 93 27.64 -5.85 11.91
N LYS A 94 28.25 -4.66 11.76
CA LYS A 94 29.65 -4.55 11.34
C LYS A 94 30.61 -5.22 12.33
N ASP A 95 30.39 -5.06 13.63
CA ASP A 95 31.17 -5.76 14.67
C ASP A 95 31.03 -7.28 14.53
N VAL A 96 29.82 -7.78 14.31
CA VAL A 96 29.54 -9.20 14.08
C VAL A 96 30.24 -9.71 12.82
N GLU A 97 30.27 -8.93 11.74
CA GLU A 97 30.94 -9.30 10.49
C GLU A 97 32.46 -9.44 10.65
N HIS A 98 33.08 -8.71 11.59
CA HIS A 98 34.51 -8.88 11.88
C HIS A 98 34.85 -10.28 12.39
N VAL A 99 33.94 -10.94 13.11
CA VAL A 99 34.16 -12.28 13.68
C VAL A 99 33.46 -13.40 12.90
N SER A 100 32.47 -13.11 12.05
CA SER A 100 31.67 -14.12 11.36
C SER A 100 31.74 -14.10 9.83
N SER A 101 32.32 -13.07 9.22
CA SER A 101 32.28 -12.72 7.79
C SER A 101 31.06 -11.87 7.38
N LYS A 102 31.16 -11.26 6.19
CA LYS A 102 30.13 -10.39 5.62
C LYS A 102 28.95 -11.22 5.10
N LEU A 103 27.73 -10.85 5.47
CA LEU A 103 26.51 -11.57 5.10
C LEU A 103 25.46 -10.61 4.47
N PRO A 104 24.56 -11.11 3.62
CA PRO A 104 23.44 -10.32 3.13
C PRO A 104 22.33 -10.28 4.19
N TRP A 105 22.50 -9.38 5.16
CA TRP A 105 21.64 -9.27 6.34
C TRP A 105 20.23 -8.80 5.98
N LYS A 106 19.24 -9.51 6.52
CA LYS A 106 17.83 -9.15 6.45
C LYS A 106 17.25 -8.99 7.84
N VAL A 107 16.30 -8.08 7.99
CA VAL A 107 15.61 -7.75 9.23
C VAL A 107 14.17 -8.25 9.15
N THR A 108 13.73 -8.94 10.20
CA THR A 108 12.34 -9.32 10.41
C THR A 108 11.75 -8.48 11.53
N LEU A 109 10.47 -8.13 11.38
CA LEU A 109 9.71 -7.26 12.27
C LEU A 109 8.36 -7.94 12.56
N PRO A 110 7.81 -7.85 13.78
CA PRO A 110 6.54 -8.53 14.11
C PRO A 110 5.32 -7.90 13.40
N TYR A 111 5.46 -6.68 12.91
CA TYR A 111 4.41 -5.93 12.21
C TYR A 111 4.54 -5.95 10.67
N ILE A 112 5.55 -6.62 10.11
CA ILE A 112 5.76 -6.74 8.66
C ILE A 112 5.99 -8.20 8.27
N GLU A 113 5.29 -8.68 7.25
CA GLU A 113 5.43 -10.08 6.80
C GLU A 113 6.72 -10.31 5.99
N GLU A 114 7.18 -9.27 5.28
CA GLU A 114 8.36 -9.33 4.43
C GLU A 114 9.67 -9.08 5.21
N GLU A 115 10.74 -9.73 4.75
CA GLU A 115 12.09 -9.48 5.27
C GLU A 115 12.73 -8.30 4.52
N ILE A 116 13.16 -7.28 5.24
CA ILE A 116 13.76 -6.07 4.65
C ILE A 116 15.28 -6.17 4.74
N GLU A 117 16.00 -5.81 3.68
CA GLU A 117 17.47 -5.79 3.73
C GLU A 117 17.97 -4.71 4.71
N LEU A 118 18.98 -5.00 5.53
CA LEU A 118 19.52 -4.03 6.49
C LEU A 118 20.04 -2.74 5.83
N ALA A 119 20.49 -2.86 4.57
CA ALA A 119 21.00 -1.74 3.78
C ALA A 119 19.90 -0.92 3.10
N ASP A 120 18.65 -1.41 3.09
CA ASP A 120 17.53 -0.73 2.47
C ASP A 120 17.15 0.53 3.26
N SER A 121 16.94 1.64 2.55
CA SER A 121 16.48 2.90 3.15
C SER A 121 15.06 2.81 3.70
N SER A 122 14.21 1.95 3.13
CA SER A 122 12.82 1.76 3.57
C SER A 122 12.71 1.23 5.00
N LEU A 123 13.73 0.48 5.47
CA LEU A 123 13.77 -0.05 6.84
C LEU A 123 13.59 1.05 7.90
N ALA A 124 14.16 2.24 7.67
CA ALA A 124 14.06 3.36 8.60
C ALA A 124 12.62 3.85 8.83
N ASN A 125 11.72 3.66 7.84
CA ASN A 125 10.31 4.04 7.96
C ASN A 125 9.52 3.08 8.86
N HIS A 126 10.06 1.89 9.10
CA HIS A 126 9.40 0.83 9.85
C HIS A 126 9.92 0.72 11.28
N VAL A 127 11.19 1.07 11.52
CA VAL A 127 11.77 1.02 12.87
C VAL A 127 11.16 2.10 13.76
N GLN A 128 10.51 1.67 14.83
CA GLN A 128 9.88 2.56 15.80
C GLN A 128 10.92 3.11 16.78
N ILE A 129 11.35 4.37 16.58
CA ILE A 129 12.40 5.03 17.39
C ILE A 129 11.87 5.98 18.47
N ASN A 130 10.60 6.36 18.41
CA ASN A 130 10.00 7.34 19.32
C ASN A 130 9.01 6.63 20.28
N PRO A 131 9.31 6.58 21.59
CA PRO A 131 8.42 5.97 22.57
C PRO A 131 7.01 6.56 22.65
N GLU A 132 6.85 7.85 22.37
CA GLU A 132 5.53 8.51 22.42
C GLU A 132 4.62 8.13 21.26
N GLN A 133 5.21 7.66 20.15
CA GLN A 133 4.50 7.25 18.94
C GLN A 133 4.57 5.74 18.71
N PHE A 134 5.02 5.00 19.72
CA PHE A 134 5.13 3.55 19.64
C PHE A 134 3.75 2.93 19.47
N LEU A 135 3.68 1.96 18.57
CA LEU A 135 2.52 1.14 18.26
C LEU A 135 2.88 -0.31 18.49
N THR A 136 2.01 -1.04 19.19
CA THR A 136 2.10 -2.49 19.26
C THR A 136 1.97 -3.12 17.86
N PRO A 137 2.38 -4.38 17.66
CA PRO A 137 2.27 -5.01 16.34
C PRO A 137 0.85 -5.02 15.75
N ALA A 138 -0.18 -5.09 16.60
CA ALA A 138 -1.57 -5.02 16.17
C ALA A 138 -1.94 -3.61 15.70
N GLU A 139 -1.66 -2.59 16.51
CA GLU A 139 -1.95 -1.19 16.19
C GLU A 139 -1.19 -0.72 14.94
N TYR A 140 0.06 -1.16 14.76
CA TYR A 140 0.84 -0.84 13.56
C TYR A 140 0.18 -1.42 12.30
N LYS A 141 -0.26 -2.69 12.35
CA LYS A 141 -0.94 -3.35 11.22
C LYS A 141 -2.28 -2.68 10.91
N GLU A 142 -3.05 -2.31 11.92
CA GLU A 142 -4.30 -1.57 11.75
C GLU A 142 -4.07 -0.20 11.11
N LYS A 143 -3.05 0.55 11.58
CA LYS A 143 -2.68 1.82 10.98
C LYS A 143 -2.31 1.66 9.50
N MET A 144 -1.46 0.68 9.17
CA MET A 144 -1.07 0.43 7.77
C MET A 144 -2.25 0.05 6.89
N ALA A 145 -3.19 -0.74 7.42
CA ALA A 145 -4.41 -1.09 6.69
C ALA A 145 -5.28 0.15 6.45
N SER A 146 -5.43 1.02 7.45
CA SER A 146 -6.18 2.27 7.34
C SER A 146 -5.53 3.27 6.38
N ASP A 147 -4.20 3.41 6.42
CA ASP A 147 -3.45 4.28 5.51
C ASP A 147 -3.62 3.80 4.06
N LEU A 148 -3.56 2.48 3.83
CA LEU A 148 -3.78 1.88 2.51
C LEU A 148 -5.23 2.05 2.02
N GLU A 149 -6.22 1.94 2.90
CA GLU A 149 -7.62 2.17 2.57
C GLU A 149 -7.88 3.64 2.22
N ALA A 150 -7.28 4.57 2.97
CA ALA A 150 -7.37 5.99 2.69
C ALA A 150 -6.73 6.35 1.33
N GLU A 151 -5.55 5.80 1.02
CA GLU A 151 -4.89 6.02 -0.27
C GLU A 151 -5.74 5.47 -1.44
N LYS A 152 -6.33 4.27 -1.28
CA LYS A 152 -7.25 3.72 -2.29
C LYS A 152 -8.47 4.60 -2.50
N LEU A 153 -9.07 5.10 -1.42
CA LEU A 153 -10.23 5.99 -1.51
C LEU A 153 -9.87 7.31 -2.19
N GLU A 154 -8.69 7.87 -1.91
CA GLU A 154 -8.21 9.09 -2.56
C GLU A 154 -8.00 8.88 -4.07
N LEU A 155 -7.42 7.74 -4.47
CA LEU A 155 -7.26 7.36 -5.87
C LEU A 155 -8.62 7.19 -6.57
N GLU A 156 -9.56 6.46 -5.96
CA GLU A 156 -10.91 6.28 -6.50
C GLU A 156 -11.66 7.61 -6.68
N GLN A 157 -11.54 8.53 -5.71
CA GLN A 157 -12.13 9.87 -5.80
C GLN A 157 -11.48 10.71 -6.90
N ALA A 158 -10.16 10.63 -7.06
CA ALA A 158 -9.43 11.32 -8.13
C ALA A 158 -9.86 10.80 -9.51
N GLU A 159 -10.00 9.48 -9.67
CA GLU A 159 -10.50 8.85 -10.91
C GLU A 159 -11.96 9.25 -11.20
N ALA A 160 -12.83 9.27 -10.19
CA ALA A 160 -14.22 9.71 -10.35
C ALA A 160 -14.32 11.18 -10.76
N GLN A 161 -13.49 12.05 -10.18
CA GLN A 161 -13.43 13.47 -10.54
C GLN A 161 -12.88 13.68 -11.95
N ASP A 162 -11.86 12.93 -12.36
CA ASP A 162 -11.31 12.95 -13.71
C ASP A 162 -12.36 12.49 -14.75
N ASN A 163 -13.06 11.39 -14.47
CA ASN A 163 -14.16 10.91 -15.30
C ASN A 163 -15.28 11.95 -15.44
N SER A 164 -15.67 12.60 -14.33
CA SER A 164 -16.67 13.67 -14.36
C SER A 164 -16.24 14.84 -15.27
N ASN A 165 -14.97 15.25 -15.19
CA ASN A 165 -14.43 16.31 -16.05
C ASN A 165 -14.44 15.92 -17.52
N LYS A 166 -14.03 14.69 -17.85
CA LYS A 166 -14.04 14.17 -19.22
C LYS A 166 -15.45 14.07 -19.80
N ILE A 167 -16.44 13.66 -19.01
CA ILE A 167 -17.85 13.64 -19.43
C ILE A 167 -18.35 15.05 -19.76
N LEU A 168 -18.05 16.03 -18.91
CA LEU A 168 -18.43 17.42 -19.16
C LEU A 168 -17.73 17.98 -20.40
N GLU A 169 -16.46 17.62 -20.64
CA GLU A 169 -15.72 17.99 -21.85
C GLU A 169 -16.32 17.35 -23.11
N PHE A 170 -16.67 16.06 -23.06
CA PHE A 170 -17.38 15.36 -24.13
C PHE A 170 -18.65 16.10 -24.53
N LEU A 171 -19.39 16.64 -23.56
CA LEU A 171 -20.62 17.40 -23.81
C LEU A 171 -20.40 18.86 -24.25
N LYS A 172 -19.19 19.44 -24.16
CA LYS A 172 -18.95 20.83 -24.59
C LYS A 172 -19.17 21.04 -26.09
N ASN A 173 -19.02 20.00 -26.91
CA ASN A 173 -19.20 20.07 -28.36
C ASN A 173 -20.68 19.89 -28.80
N THR A 174 -21.63 20.05 -27.87
CA THR A 174 -23.07 19.95 -28.11
C THR A 174 -23.76 21.32 -28.12
N ASN A 175 -25.07 21.35 -28.39
CA ASN A 175 -25.88 22.57 -28.36
C ASN A 175 -26.56 22.81 -27.00
N ILE A 176 -26.12 22.15 -25.95
CA ILE A 176 -26.70 22.30 -24.61
C ILE A 176 -26.34 23.66 -24.01
N LEU A 177 -27.19 24.18 -23.14
CA LEU A 177 -26.89 25.40 -22.39
C LEU A 177 -26.00 25.11 -21.18
N GLU A 178 -26.24 23.98 -20.52
CA GLU A 178 -25.57 23.62 -19.27
C GLU A 178 -25.59 22.09 -19.08
N ALA A 179 -24.50 21.56 -18.54
CA ALA A 179 -24.42 20.20 -18.01
C ALA A 179 -23.80 20.23 -16.61
N GLY A 180 -24.37 19.47 -15.69
CA GLY A 180 -23.83 19.26 -14.35
C GLY A 180 -23.94 17.79 -13.95
N ILE A 181 -23.04 17.36 -13.07
CA ILE A 181 -23.07 16.01 -12.49
C ILE A 181 -23.30 16.16 -10.98
N THR A 182 -24.27 15.42 -10.45
CA THR A 182 -24.60 15.42 -9.02
C THR A 182 -25.07 14.03 -8.63
N ASP A 183 -24.51 13.45 -7.56
CA ASP A 183 -24.88 12.11 -7.07
C ASP A 183 -24.89 11.02 -8.15
N ASN A 184 -23.82 10.94 -8.96
CA ASN A 184 -23.69 10.03 -10.11
C ASN A 184 -24.79 10.20 -11.19
N ARG A 185 -25.49 11.35 -11.20
CA ARG A 185 -26.48 11.69 -12.23
C ARG A 185 -25.99 12.86 -13.05
N ILE A 186 -26.13 12.72 -14.36
CA ILE A 186 -25.92 13.81 -15.29
C ILE A 186 -27.23 14.55 -15.49
N HIS A 187 -27.16 15.88 -15.39
CA HIS A 187 -28.25 16.80 -15.64
C HIS A 187 -27.87 17.68 -16.82
N ILE A 188 -28.63 17.58 -17.91
CA ILE A 188 -28.38 18.33 -19.16
C ILE A 188 -29.57 19.27 -19.39
N ARG A 189 -29.29 20.55 -19.61
CA ARG A 189 -30.28 21.57 -19.91
C ARG A 189 -30.09 22.11 -21.32
N GLY A 190 -31.09 21.92 -22.18
CA GLY A 190 -31.20 22.59 -23.48
C GLY A 190 -32.05 23.86 -23.39
N SER A 191 -32.33 24.49 -24.53
CA SER A 191 -33.11 25.74 -24.56
C SER A 191 -34.58 25.59 -24.16
N LYS A 192 -35.17 24.39 -24.32
CA LYS A 192 -36.60 24.13 -24.05
C LYS A 192 -36.85 22.85 -23.24
N ASP A 193 -35.85 21.99 -23.10
CA ASP A 193 -35.98 20.65 -22.54
C ASP A 193 -34.82 20.37 -21.57
N ILE A 194 -35.02 19.37 -20.70
CA ILE A 194 -34.05 18.91 -19.71
C ILE A 194 -33.95 17.39 -19.84
N TYR A 195 -32.75 16.86 -19.65
CA TYR A 195 -32.49 15.43 -19.52
C TYR A 195 -31.78 15.15 -18.20
N SER A 196 -32.16 14.07 -17.53
CA SER A 196 -31.44 13.55 -16.38
C SER A 196 -31.26 12.04 -16.51
N GLY A 197 -30.08 11.55 -16.19
CA GLY A 197 -29.76 10.13 -16.25
C GLY A 197 -28.68 9.76 -15.24
N GLU A 198 -28.75 8.58 -14.66
CA GLU A 198 -27.66 7.99 -13.91
C GLU A 198 -26.51 7.63 -14.86
N ILE A 199 -25.28 8.00 -14.52
CA ILE A 199 -24.09 7.68 -15.31
C ILE A 199 -23.74 6.23 -15.01
N VAL A 200 -23.72 5.42 -16.06
CA VAL A 200 -23.40 3.98 -15.96
C VAL A 200 -21.92 3.77 -16.26
N ASN A 201 -21.41 4.38 -17.34
CA ASN A 201 -19.99 4.32 -17.68
C ASN A 201 -19.65 5.40 -18.73
N PHE A 202 -18.37 5.75 -18.86
CA PHE A 202 -17.85 6.69 -19.84
C PHE A 202 -16.44 6.30 -20.27
N GLY A 203 -16.16 6.34 -21.58
CA GLY A 203 -14.83 6.02 -22.11
C GLY A 203 -14.89 5.39 -23.49
N ASN A 204 -13.86 4.65 -23.87
CA ASN A 204 -13.76 4.08 -25.21
C ASN A 204 -14.95 3.15 -25.53
N GLY A 205 -15.65 3.41 -26.63
CA GLY A 205 -16.91 2.76 -26.93
C GLY A 205 -16.85 1.23 -27.03
N LYS A 206 -15.73 0.66 -27.49
CA LYS A 206 -15.60 -0.81 -27.57
C LYS A 206 -15.51 -1.44 -26.18
N GLN A 207 -14.68 -0.86 -25.31
CA GLN A 207 -14.45 -1.37 -23.96
C GLN A 207 -15.70 -1.19 -23.10
N VAL A 208 -16.28 0.00 -23.12
CA VAL A 208 -17.47 0.34 -22.32
C VAL A 208 -18.67 -0.53 -22.70
N MET A 209 -18.89 -0.81 -23.99
CA MET A 209 -19.98 -1.68 -24.44
C MET A 209 -19.76 -3.16 -24.07
N GLU A 210 -18.52 -3.62 -23.98
CA GLU A 210 -18.17 -4.96 -23.52
C GLU A 210 -18.35 -5.10 -22.01
N GLU A 211 -17.86 -4.15 -21.23
CA GLU A 211 -18.00 -4.10 -19.77
C GLU A 211 -19.45 -4.09 -19.29
N ILE A 212 -20.32 -3.31 -19.96
CA ILE A 212 -21.75 -3.25 -19.62
C ILE A 212 -22.54 -4.43 -20.25
N GLY A 213 -21.92 -5.24 -21.12
CA GLY A 213 -22.59 -6.38 -21.76
C GLY A 213 -23.64 -6.01 -22.81
N ILE A 214 -23.53 -4.82 -23.41
CA ILE A 214 -24.48 -4.31 -24.43
C ILE A 214 -23.96 -4.44 -25.86
N SER A 215 -22.73 -4.92 -26.03
CA SER A 215 -22.06 -5.10 -27.32
C SER A 215 -22.82 -6.02 -28.30
N GLU A 216 -23.58 -6.99 -27.79
CA GLU A 216 -24.44 -7.89 -28.59
C GLU A 216 -25.94 -7.57 -28.44
N SER A 217 -26.29 -6.51 -27.70
CA SER A 217 -27.69 -6.17 -27.43
C SER A 217 -28.37 -5.48 -28.61
N ALA A 218 -29.61 -5.89 -28.89
CA ALA A 218 -30.43 -5.25 -29.91
C ALA A 218 -30.91 -3.84 -29.46
N ILE A 219 -30.97 -2.91 -30.41
CA ILE A 219 -31.59 -1.58 -30.22
C ILE A 219 -33.06 -1.79 -29.90
N LYS A 220 -33.50 -1.34 -28.72
CA LYS A 220 -34.91 -1.40 -28.31
C LYS A 220 -35.65 -0.16 -28.80
N TYR A 221 -36.74 -0.37 -29.54
CA TYR A 221 -37.60 0.70 -30.07
C TYR A 221 -38.73 1.12 -29.10
N ASP A 222 -38.85 0.47 -27.94
CA ASP A 222 -39.90 0.74 -26.92
C ASP A 222 -39.57 1.91 -25.97
N TYR A 223 -38.46 2.62 -26.20
CA TYR A 223 -38.14 3.85 -25.47
C TYR A 223 -39.09 4.99 -25.87
N GLU A 224 -39.49 5.85 -24.94
CA GLU A 224 -40.34 7.02 -25.23
C GLU A 224 -39.74 7.86 -26.38
N PRO A 225 -40.31 7.80 -27.61
CA PRO A 225 -39.67 8.40 -28.79
C PRO A 225 -39.53 9.92 -28.66
N VAL A 226 -40.42 10.52 -27.86
CA VAL A 226 -40.45 11.95 -27.57
C VAL A 226 -39.25 12.37 -26.73
N MET A 227 -38.87 11.60 -25.69
CA MET A 227 -37.72 11.92 -24.84
C MET A 227 -36.40 11.80 -25.60
N LEU A 228 -36.23 10.73 -26.39
CA LEU A 228 -35.05 10.53 -27.22
C LEU A 228 -34.92 11.60 -28.33
N SER A 229 -36.04 12.01 -28.93
CA SER A 229 -36.04 13.09 -29.93
C SER A 229 -35.66 14.43 -29.30
N LYS A 230 -36.14 14.73 -28.10
CA LYS A 230 -35.76 15.93 -27.35
C LYS A 230 -34.27 15.91 -26.99
N LEU A 231 -33.76 14.78 -26.49
CA LEU A 231 -32.35 14.61 -26.16
C LEU A 231 -31.44 14.80 -27.37
N ASN A 232 -31.73 14.13 -28.50
CA ASN A 232 -30.96 14.32 -29.73
C ASN A 232 -31.01 15.77 -30.25
N SER A 233 -32.14 16.46 -30.10
CA SER A 233 -32.25 17.88 -30.45
C SER A 233 -31.35 18.77 -29.58
N MET A 234 -31.10 18.39 -28.32
CA MET A 234 -30.20 19.12 -27.41
C MET A 234 -28.73 18.82 -27.69
N LEU A 235 -28.40 17.56 -27.98
CA LEU A 235 -27.03 17.08 -28.16
C LEU A 235 -26.40 17.53 -29.49
N GLY A 236 -27.20 17.82 -30.52
CA GLY A 236 -26.72 18.35 -31.79
C GLY A 236 -25.85 17.36 -32.57
N ASN A 237 -24.52 17.50 -32.46
CA ASN A 237 -23.55 16.64 -33.14
C ASN A 237 -23.41 15.27 -32.45
N ILE A 238 -23.64 15.21 -31.14
CA ILE A 238 -23.67 13.96 -30.39
C ILE A 238 -25.02 13.29 -30.60
N ARG A 239 -25.02 11.99 -30.84
CA ARG A 239 -26.23 11.19 -31.03
C ARG A 239 -26.47 10.29 -29.82
N ALA A 240 -27.72 10.18 -29.42
CA ALA A 240 -28.19 9.28 -28.37
C ALA A 240 -28.95 8.11 -29.00
N LEU A 241 -28.60 6.87 -28.63
CA LEU A 241 -29.26 5.65 -29.03
C LEU A 241 -29.69 4.82 -27.81
N PRO A 242 -30.94 4.33 -27.76
CA PRO A 242 -31.38 3.42 -26.70
C PRO A 242 -30.89 2.00 -26.99
N ILE A 243 -30.10 1.44 -26.07
CA ILE A 243 -29.65 0.03 -26.11
C ILE A 243 -30.08 -0.64 -24.81
N ASN A 244 -30.95 -1.63 -24.91
CA ASN A 244 -31.61 -2.27 -23.77
C ASN A 244 -32.31 -1.26 -22.84
N GLU A 245 -31.84 -1.07 -21.61
CA GLU A 245 -32.35 -0.10 -20.64
C GLU A 245 -31.55 1.21 -20.62
N TYR A 246 -30.46 1.29 -21.38
CA TYR A 246 -29.51 2.39 -21.37
C TYR A 246 -29.68 3.32 -22.56
N ILE A 247 -29.21 4.55 -22.41
CA ILE A 247 -29.01 5.53 -23.48
C ILE A 247 -27.51 5.69 -23.70
N VAL A 248 -27.05 5.38 -24.91
CA VAL A 248 -25.65 5.55 -25.31
C VAL A 248 -25.53 6.82 -26.14
N MET A 249 -24.77 7.79 -25.64
CA MET A 249 -24.43 9.03 -26.32
C MET A 249 -23.03 8.92 -26.92
N PHE A 250 -22.87 9.23 -28.21
CA PHE A 250 -21.59 9.13 -28.90
C PHE A 250 -21.43 10.25 -29.92
N ASP A 251 -20.18 10.66 -30.14
CA ASP A 251 -19.77 11.57 -31.21
C ASP A 251 -19.11 10.74 -32.33
N ASN A 252 -19.39 11.04 -33.60
CA ASN A 252 -18.71 10.39 -34.72
C ASN A 252 -17.22 10.75 -34.82
N ASN A 253 -16.80 11.85 -34.19
CA ASN A 253 -15.41 12.31 -34.18
C ASN A 253 -14.62 11.83 -32.95
N SER A 254 -15.30 11.32 -31.93
CA SER A 254 -14.67 10.74 -30.74
C SER A 254 -14.83 9.22 -30.74
N LYS A 255 -13.91 8.53 -30.07
CA LYS A 255 -14.08 7.10 -29.76
C LYS A 255 -14.81 6.90 -28.44
N ASP A 256 -15.04 7.97 -27.70
CA ASP A 256 -15.65 7.90 -26.38
C ASP A 256 -17.18 7.92 -26.48
N ILE A 257 -17.80 7.15 -25.60
CA ILE A 257 -19.25 7.10 -25.44
C ILE A 257 -19.58 7.38 -23.98
N LEU A 258 -20.72 8.02 -23.75
CA LEU A 258 -21.35 8.16 -22.45
C LEU A 258 -22.55 7.23 -22.39
N VAL A 259 -22.59 6.32 -21.44
CA VAL A 259 -23.74 5.45 -21.21
C VAL A 259 -24.47 5.91 -19.96
N THR A 260 -25.76 6.18 -20.11
CA THR A 260 -26.62 6.59 -19.00
C THR A 260 -27.85 5.71 -18.89
N LYS A 261 -28.40 5.62 -17.68
CA LYS A 261 -29.73 5.07 -17.43
C LYS A 261 -30.68 6.24 -17.09
N PRO A 262 -31.65 6.57 -17.94
CA PRO A 262 -32.55 7.68 -17.68
C PRO A 262 -33.40 7.43 -16.43
N VAL A 263 -33.75 8.53 -15.76
CA VAL A 263 -34.48 8.55 -14.47
C VAL A 263 -35.87 9.14 -14.68
#